data_AF-A0A520P3R6-F1
#
_entry.id   AF-A0A520P3R6-F1
#
_cell.length_a   1.000
_cell.length_b   1.000
_cell.length_c   1.000
_cell.angle_alpha   90.00
_cell.angle_beta   90.00
_cell.angle_gamma   90.00
#
_symmetry.space_group_name_H-M   'P 1'
#
loop_
_entity.id
_entity.type
_entity.pdbx_description
1 polymer ?
#
loop_
_entity_poly.entity_id
_entity_poly.type
_entity_poly.pdbx_seq_one_letter_code
_entity_poly.pdbx_strand_id
1 'polypeptide(L)'
;MSQTLPLSGSGTSGILFDKRLGTNLVAAALIGAGFWFSEPWNETLLNTGLFALSGAITNWLAIYMLFERVPGLYGSGVIPLHFEAFKTSIHELIMHQFFNRENVEQFFADSESSKLIPDFEQLLKKVNLNPAFDSLLEVIEGSSFGPMLSMVGGVQALEPLREPFKEKLQVAVHKISETDAFKEAMHEQLEDISVSDDILTKVDVIVSR
;
A
#
# COMPACT_ATOMS: atom_id res chain seq x y z
N MET A 1 -17.96 -0.76 20.72
CA MET A 1 -18.59 -1.73 19.80
C MET A 1 -17.50 -2.32 18.93
N SER A 2 -16.92 -3.44 19.38
CA SER A 2 -15.83 -4.12 18.67
C SER A 2 -16.44 -5.05 17.62
N GLN A 3 -16.22 -4.75 16.35
CA GLN A 3 -16.58 -5.65 15.25
C GLN A 3 -15.49 -6.72 15.11
N THR A 4 -15.83 -7.94 15.47
CA THR A 4 -15.05 -9.14 15.15
C THR A 4 -15.38 -9.55 13.72
N LEU A 5 -14.40 -9.50 12.82
CA LEU A 5 -14.51 -10.09 11.48
C LEU A 5 -14.73 -11.61 11.61
N PRO A 6 -15.75 -12.20 10.95
CA PRO A 6 -15.89 -13.63 10.86
C PRO A 6 -15.02 -14.13 9.70
N LEU A 7 -13.90 -14.77 10.01
CA LEU A 7 -13.17 -15.55 9.02
C LEU A 7 -13.94 -16.85 8.76
N SER A 8 -14.86 -16.78 7.80
CA SER A 8 -15.45 -17.93 7.14
C SER A 8 -14.37 -18.63 6.31
N GLY A 9 -13.78 -19.67 6.88
CA GLY A 9 -12.94 -20.64 6.20
C GLY A 9 -13.44 -22.04 6.49
N SER A 10 -14.41 -22.51 5.72
CA SER A 10 -14.83 -23.91 5.71
C SER A 10 -13.70 -24.77 5.15
N GLY A 11 -13.02 -25.48 6.05
CA GLY A 11 -12.12 -26.58 5.73
C GLY A 11 -12.31 -27.66 6.77
N THR A 12 -13.34 -28.49 6.60
CA THR A 12 -13.43 -29.80 7.24
C THR A 12 -12.19 -30.61 6.86
N SER A 13 -11.19 -30.62 7.73
CA SER A 13 -10.18 -31.66 7.77
C SER A 13 -10.19 -32.21 9.19
N GLY A 14 -10.81 -33.36 9.36
CA GLY A 14 -10.68 -34.16 10.56
C GLY A 14 -9.22 -34.60 10.71
N ILE A 15 -8.42 -33.79 11.37
CA ILE A 15 -7.10 -34.19 11.85
C ILE A 15 -7.21 -34.20 13.37
N LEU A 16 -7.62 -35.35 13.92
CA LEU A 16 -7.57 -35.65 15.36
C LEU A 16 -6.12 -35.75 15.90
N PHE A 17 -5.12 -35.40 15.10
CA PHE A 17 -3.71 -35.39 15.44
C PHE A 17 -3.14 -33.97 15.27
N ASP A 18 -3.09 -33.23 16.38
CA ASP A 18 -2.19 -32.08 16.46
C ASP A 18 -0.79 -32.55 16.05
N LYS A 19 -0.11 -31.79 15.18
CA LYS A 19 1.18 -32.21 14.58
C LYS A 19 2.25 -32.52 15.65
N ARG A 20 2.09 -31.90 16.83
CA ARG A 20 2.90 -32.10 18.04
C ARG A 20 2.62 -33.43 18.74
N LEU A 21 1.38 -33.92 18.71
CA LEU A 21 0.99 -35.20 19.31
C LEU A 21 1.68 -36.37 18.60
N GLY A 22 1.79 -36.33 17.27
CA GLY A 22 2.45 -37.39 16.50
C GLY A 22 3.91 -37.59 16.90
N THR A 23 4.69 -36.51 16.99
CA THR A 23 6.11 -36.59 17.37
C THR A 23 6.31 -37.02 18.81
N ASN A 24 5.45 -36.56 19.73
CA ASN A 24 5.50 -36.95 21.14
C ASN A 24 5.10 -38.42 21.34
N LEU A 25 4.10 -38.90 20.59
CA LEU A 25 3.67 -40.30 20.61
C LEU A 25 4.73 -41.23 20.03
N VAL A 26 5.41 -40.83 18.96
CA VAL A 26 6.53 -41.60 18.41
C VAL A 26 7.69 -41.66 19.40
N ALA A 27 8.04 -40.54 20.06
CA ALA A 27 9.06 -40.54 21.10
C ALA A 27 8.69 -41.43 22.29
N ALA A 28 7.43 -41.36 22.75
CA ALA A 28 6.91 -42.23 23.81
C ALA A 28 6.88 -43.71 23.40
N ALA A 29 6.54 -44.02 22.14
CA ALA A 29 6.56 -45.36 21.60
C ALA A 29 7.99 -45.94 21.54
N LEU A 30 9.00 -45.11 21.22
CA LEU A 30 10.41 -45.52 21.25
C LEU A 30 10.86 -45.83 22.68
N ILE A 31 10.44 -45.04 23.67
CA ILE A 31 10.69 -45.34 25.09
C ILE A 31 10.04 -46.68 25.48
N GLY A 32 8.76 -46.87 25.12
CA GLY A 32 8.03 -48.11 25.39
C GLY A 32 8.65 -49.33 24.72
N ALA A 33 9.11 -49.20 23.48
CA ALA A 33 9.83 -50.24 22.77
C ALA A 33 11.20 -50.53 23.41
N GLY A 34 11.91 -49.52 23.91
CA GLY A 34 13.14 -49.70 24.69
C GLY A 34 12.96 -50.61 25.90
N PHE A 35 11.85 -50.48 26.63
CA PHE A 35 11.53 -51.38 27.75
C PHE A 35 11.11 -52.81 27.34
N TRP A 36 10.66 -53.00 26.08
CA TRP A 36 10.15 -54.30 25.61
C TRP A 36 11.23 -55.15 24.92
N PHE A 37 12.22 -54.52 24.27
CA PHE A 37 13.31 -55.22 23.60
C PHE A 37 14.52 -55.42 24.54
N SER A 38 15.18 -56.58 24.44
CA SER A 38 16.43 -56.88 25.18
C SER A 38 17.68 -56.38 24.44
N GLU A 39 18.87 -56.54 25.04
CA GLU A 39 20.14 -56.17 24.40
C GLU A 39 20.25 -56.76 22.98
N PRO A 40 20.83 -56.02 22.01
CA PRO A 40 21.58 -54.75 22.15
C PRO A 40 20.75 -53.47 21.91
N TRP A 41 19.45 -53.58 21.60
CA TRP A 41 18.65 -52.44 21.11
C TRP A 41 18.01 -51.60 22.22
N ASN A 42 17.88 -52.15 23.43
CA ASN A 42 17.24 -51.51 24.58
C ASN A 42 17.79 -50.09 24.85
N GLU A 43 19.08 -49.99 25.16
CA GLU A 43 19.70 -48.71 25.56
C GLU A 43 19.60 -47.65 24.46
N THR A 44 19.75 -48.05 23.20
CA THR A 44 19.70 -47.12 22.06
C THR A 44 18.29 -46.55 21.90
N LEU A 45 17.25 -47.40 21.95
CA LEU A 45 15.86 -46.96 21.82
C LEU A 45 15.43 -46.08 23.00
N LEU A 46 15.82 -46.44 24.22
CA LEU A 46 15.46 -45.72 25.44
C LEU A 46 16.12 -44.33 25.47
N ASN A 47 17.42 -44.24 25.19
CA ASN A 47 18.13 -42.97 25.13
C ASN A 47 17.61 -42.06 24.00
N THR A 48 17.33 -42.65 22.82
CA THR A 48 16.78 -41.91 21.69
C THR A 48 15.38 -41.38 22.00
N GLY A 49 14.52 -42.22 22.59
CA GLY A 49 13.16 -41.85 22.96
C GLY A 49 13.12 -40.77 24.06
N LEU A 50 13.95 -40.90 25.10
CA LEU A 50 14.06 -39.89 26.16
C LEU A 50 14.59 -38.55 25.65
N PHE A 51 15.62 -38.58 24.79
CA PHE A 51 16.15 -37.37 24.18
C PHE A 51 15.11 -36.70 23.27
N ALA A 52 14.42 -37.47 22.43
CA ALA A 52 13.37 -36.98 21.56
C ALA A 52 12.19 -36.37 22.34
N LEU A 53 11.75 -37.03 23.42
CA LEU A 53 10.64 -36.54 24.25
C LEU A 53 11.02 -35.27 25.02
N SER A 54 12.20 -35.25 25.64
CA SER A 54 12.72 -34.07 26.35
C SER A 54 12.93 -32.88 25.41
N GLY A 55 13.50 -33.12 24.23
CA GLY A 55 13.66 -32.11 23.19
C GLY A 55 12.32 -31.55 22.71
N ALA A 56 11.32 -32.39 22.51
CA ALA A 56 9.99 -31.96 22.11
C ALA A 56 9.29 -31.10 23.18
N ILE A 57 9.36 -31.52 24.45
CA ILE A 57 8.83 -30.76 25.59
C ILE A 57 9.55 -29.41 25.72
N THR A 58 10.88 -29.41 25.61
CA THR A 58 11.70 -28.18 25.72
C THR A 58 11.42 -27.21 24.58
N ASN A 59 11.29 -27.69 23.34
CA ASN A 59 10.95 -26.84 22.20
C ASN A 59 9.52 -26.27 22.32
N TRP A 60 8.57 -27.08 22.78
CA TRP A 60 7.22 -26.60 23.07
C TRP A 60 7.23 -25.49 24.12
N LEU A 61 7.95 -25.72 25.23
CA LEU A 61 8.11 -24.75 26.29
C LEU A 61 8.81 -23.48 25.80
N ALA A 62 9.83 -23.60 24.94
CA ALA A 62 10.54 -22.48 24.34
C ALA A 62 9.61 -21.57 23.54
N ILE A 63 8.76 -22.15 22.69
CA ILE A 63 7.77 -21.38 21.92
C ILE A 63 6.74 -20.77 22.87
N TYR A 64 6.26 -21.52 23.87
CA TYR A 64 5.30 -21.03 24.86
C TYR A 64 5.86 -19.84 25.65
N MET A 65 7.11 -19.93 26.11
CA MET A 65 7.77 -18.87 26.86
C MET A 65 8.13 -17.64 26.03
N LEU A 66 8.08 -17.70 24.68
CA LEU A 66 8.21 -16.49 23.88
C LEU A 66 7.01 -15.56 24.10
N PHE A 67 5.81 -16.13 24.24
CA PHE A 67 4.55 -15.39 24.29
C PHE A 67 3.96 -15.26 25.69
N GLU A 68 4.17 -16.23 26.57
CA GLU A 68 3.59 -16.27 27.90
C GLU A 68 4.67 -16.31 28.99
N ARG A 69 4.37 -15.69 30.13
CA ARG A 69 5.29 -15.67 31.27
C ARG A 69 5.09 -16.93 32.11
N VAL A 70 6.15 -17.71 32.27
CA VAL A 70 6.14 -18.96 33.03
C VAL A 70 6.75 -18.70 34.41
N PRO A 71 6.05 -19.03 35.51
CA PRO A 71 6.57 -18.81 36.86
C PRO A 71 7.86 -19.61 37.09
N GLY A 72 8.89 -18.97 37.63
CA GLY A 72 10.18 -19.61 37.93
C GLY A 72 11.19 -19.70 36.77
N LEU A 73 10.79 -19.34 35.54
CA LEU A 73 11.70 -19.32 34.37
C LEU A 73 12.00 -17.88 33.95
N TYR A 74 13.24 -17.44 34.23
CA TYR A 74 13.77 -16.16 33.77
C TYR A 74 13.84 -16.13 32.23
N GLY A 75 13.45 -15.02 31.62
CA GLY A 75 13.40 -14.88 30.16
C GLY A 75 12.10 -15.37 29.51
N SER A 76 11.10 -15.79 30.29
CA SER A 76 9.76 -16.06 29.77
C SER A 76 8.96 -14.77 29.52
N GLY A 77 8.08 -14.80 28.53
CA GLY A 77 7.35 -13.65 28.01
C GLY A 77 8.24 -12.63 27.30
N VAL A 78 9.28 -13.05 26.57
CA VAL A 78 10.24 -12.10 25.95
C VAL A 78 9.58 -11.21 24.89
N ILE A 79 8.62 -11.74 24.11
CA ILE A 79 7.91 -10.96 23.08
C ILE A 79 7.05 -9.88 23.72
N PRO A 80 6.12 -10.17 24.66
CA PRO A 80 5.34 -9.12 25.30
C PRO A 80 6.21 -8.14 26.10
N LEU A 81 7.34 -8.59 26.67
CA LEU A 81 8.28 -7.71 27.38
C LEU A 81 8.94 -6.67 26.47
N HIS A 82 9.25 -7.04 25.22
CA HIS A 82 9.92 -6.19 24.24
C HIS A 82 9.00 -5.73 23.11
N PHE A 83 7.68 -5.87 23.27
CA PHE A 83 6.72 -5.64 22.18
C PHE A 83 6.78 -4.21 21.63
N GLU A 84 6.90 -3.22 22.51
CA GLU A 84 7.04 -1.81 22.10
C GLU A 84 8.33 -1.57 21.33
N ALA A 85 9.46 -2.11 21.79
CA ALA A 85 10.73 -2.01 21.07
C ALA A 85 10.68 -2.71 19.71
N PHE A 86 10.00 -3.86 19.64
CA PHE A 86 9.75 -4.56 18.39
C PHE A 86 8.90 -3.72 17.44
N LYS A 87 7.81 -3.09 17.93
CA LYS A 87 6.97 -2.20 17.14
C LYS A 87 7.78 -1.04 16.55
N THR A 88 8.57 -0.36 17.37
CA THR A 88 9.46 0.72 16.92
C THR A 88 10.45 0.23 15.88
N SER A 89 11.10 -0.92 16.08
CA SER A 89 12.07 -1.45 15.11
C SER A 89 11.45 -1.81 13.76
N ILE A 90 10.22 -2.32 13.74
CA ILE A 90 9.49 -2.62 12.52
C ILE A 90 9.09 -1.33 11.81
N HIS A 91 8.63 -0.33 12.55
CA HIS A 91 8.33 0.99 12.01
C HIS A 91 9.57 1.61 11.36
N GLU A 92 10.69 1.66 12.08
CA GLU A 92 11.96 2.17 11.55
C GLU A 92 12.38 1.40 10.31
N LEU A 93 12.34 0.06 10.34
CA LEU A 93 12.71 -0.76 9.19
C LEU A 93 11.82 -0.46 7.98
N ILE A 94 10.51 -0.32 8.17
CA ILE A 94 9.57 -0.01 7.07
C ILE A 94 9.86 1.36 6.48
N MET A 95 10.00 2.39 7.32
CA MET A 95 10.24 3.76 6.88
C MET A 95 11.63 3.92 6.26
N HIS A 96 12.68 3.33 6.82
CA HIS A 96 14.03 3.48 6.28
C HIS A 96 14.30 2.67 5.01
N GLN A 97 13.75 1.46 4.92
CA GLN A 97 14.09 0.54 3.81
C GLN A 97 13.12 0.64 2.64
N PHE A 98 11.83 0.87 2.89
CA PHE A 98 10.81 0.84 1.83
C PHE A 98 10.28 2.23 1.53
N PHE A 99 9.96 3.01 2.55
CA PHE A 99 9.35 4.34 2.42
C PHE A 99 10.33 5.43 2.84
N ASN A 100 11.54 5.42 2.31
CA ASN A 100 12.43 6.57 2.40
C ASN A 100 12.16 7.52 1.23
N ARG A 101 12.67 8.74 1.35
CA ARG A 101 12.40 9.80 0.37
C ARG A 101 12.88 9.41 -1.02
N GLU A 102 14.09 8.87 -1.10
CA GLU A 102 14.74 8.49 -2.35
C GLU A 102 13.97 7.39 -3.09
N ASN A 103 13.51 6.36 -2.39
CA ASN A 103 12.74 5.25 -2.97
C ASN A 103 11.36 5.72 -3.46
N VAL A 104 10.71 6.61 -2.70
CA VAL A 104 9.40 7.16 -3.08
C VAL A 104 9.55 8.06 -4.31
N GLU A 105 10.52 8.96 -4.31
CA GLU A 105 10.84 9.83 -5.45
C GLU A 105 11.20 8.99 -6.69
N GLN A 106 12.05 7.98 -6.54
CA GLN A 106 12.40 7.07 -7.62
C GLN A 106 11.18 6.30 -8.14
N PHE A 107 10.29 5.83 -7.26
CA PHE A 107 9.07 5.14 -7.67
C PHE A 107 8.18 6.02 -8.55
N PHE A 108 8.04 7.31 -8.21
CA PHE A 108 7.25 8.26 -9.01
C PHE A 108 7.95 8.68 -10.30
N ALA A 109 9.28 8.77 -10.29
CA ALA A 109 10.08 9.04 -11.50
C ALA A 109 10.05 7.86 -12.48
N ASP A 110 10.19 6.63 -11.98
CA ASP A 110 10.18 5.39 -12.78
C ASP A 110 8.77 4.99 -13.22
N SER A 111 7.73 5.38 -12.47
CA SER A 111 6.33 5.18 -12.86
C SER A 111 5.96 6.17 -13.96
N GLU A 112 6.54 6.02 -15.15
CA GLU A 112 6.12 6.63 -16.41
C GLU A 112 5.47 8.01 -16.18
N SER A 113 6.29 9.05 -16.16
CA SER A 113 5.89 10.47 -16.15
C SER A 113 4.77 10.82 -17.15
N SER A 114 4.39 9.90 -18.04
CA SER A 114 3.20 9.90 -18.89
C SER A 114 1.85 9.64 -18.20
N LYS A 115 1.77 8.96 -17.04
CA LYS A 115 0.49 8.62 -16.37
C LYS A 115 -0.01 9.67 -15.38
N LEU A 116 0.87 10.52 -14.88
CA LEU A 116 0.50 11.65 -14.02
C LEU A 116 0.00 12.84 -14.85
N ILE A 117 0.42 12.96 -16.11
CA ILE A 117 -0.11 13.95 -17.04
C ILE A 117 -1.51 13.47 -17.45
N PRO A 118 -2.58 14.18 -17.08
CA PRO A 118 -3.92 13.78 -17.45
C PRO A 118 -4.08 13.81 -18.98
N ASP A 119 -4.89 12.90 -19.50
CA ASP A 119 -5.33 12.95 -20.89
C ASP A 119 -6.19 14.21 -21.09
N PHE A 120 -5.55 15.27 -21.60
CA PHE A 120 -6.17 16.56 -21.84
C PHE A 120 -7.34 16.46 -22.82
N GLU A 121 -7.37 15.48 -23.73
CA GLU A 121 -8.49 15.27 -24.64
C GLU A 121 -9.75 14.89 -23.85
N GLN A 122 -9.62 13.94 -22.92
CA GLN A 122 -10.74 13.51 -22.07
C GLN A 122 -11.13 14.58 -21.05
N LEU A 123 -10.16 15.33 -20.54
CA LEU A 123 -10.38 16.38 -19.55
C LEU A 123 -11.16 17.55 -20.19
N LEU A 124 -10.76 18.00 -21.38
CA LEU A 124 -11.42 19.08 -22.11
C LEU A 124 -12.84 18.74 -22.55
N LYS A 125 -13.18 17.46 -22.74
CA LYS A 125 -14.57 17.01 -22.98
C LYS A 125 -15.49 17.19 -21.76
N LYS A 126 -14.93 17.22 -20.55
CA LYS A 126 -15.68 17.36 -19.29
C LYS A 126 -15.72 18.79 -18.76
N VAL A 127 -14.88 19.68 -19.29
CA VAL A 127 -14.76 21.07 -18.85
C VAL A 127 -15.73 21.97 -19.62
N ASN A 128 -16.40 22.88 -18.89
CA ASN A 128 -17.25 23.90 -19.49
C ASN A 128 -16.40 25.05 -20.06
N LEU A 129 -16.40 25.22 -21.38
CA LEU A 129 -15.65 26.26 -22.08
C LEU A 129 -16.47 27.53 -22.38
N ASN A 130 -17.74 27.59 -21.97
CA ASN A 130 -18.57 28.77 -22.18
C ASN A 130 -17.94 30.06 -21.59
N PRO A 131 -17.33 30.06 -20.38
CA PRO A 131 -16.73 31.27 -19.83
C PRO A 131 -15.61 31.86 -20.70
N ALA A 132 -14.85 31.03 -21.41
CA ALA A 132 -13.79 31.50 -22.30
C ALA A 132 -14.34 32.26 -23.52
N PHE A 133 -15.50 31.83 -24.03
CA PHE A 133 -16.19 32.54 -25.11
C PHE A 133 -16.85 33.82 -24.59
N ASP A 134 -17.44 33.79 -23.39
CA ASP A 134 -18.03 34.98 -22.77
C ASP A 134 -16.97 36.06 -22.54
N SER A 135 -15.78 35.70 -22.03
CA SER A 135 -14.64 36.60 -21.93
C SER A 135 -14.19 37.16 -23.28
N LEU A 136 -14.25 36.36 -24.35
CA LEU A 136 -13.93 36.86 -25.69
C LEU A 136 -14.93 37.94 -26.14
N LEU A 137 -16.23 37.75 -25.88
CA LEU A 137 -17.26 38.74 -26.21
C LEU A 137 -17.03 40.05 -25.44
N GLU A 138 -16.72 39.97 -24.14
CA GLU A 138 -16.41 41.13 -23.31
C GLU A 138 -15.20 41.91 -23.85
N VAL A 139 -14.13 41.21 -24.25
CA VAL A 139 -12.95 41.83 -24.84
C VAL A 139 -13.27 42.51 -26.17
N ILE A 140 -14.09 41.88 -27.03
CA ILE A 140 -14.50 42.46 -28.32
C ILE A 140 -15.35 43.71 -28.09
N GLU A 141 -16.32 43.65 -27.16
CA GLU A 141 -17.19 44.77 -26.81
C GLU A 141 -16.39 45.97 -26.25
N GLY A 142 -15.38 45.71 -25.41
CA GLY A 142 -14.48 46.73 -24.87
C GLY A 142 -13.41 47.24 -25.84
N SER A 143 -13.28 46.62 -27.03
CA SER A 143 -12.26 46.98 -28.02
C SER A 143 -12.77 48.01 -29.04
N SER A 144 -11.87 48.46 -29.93
CA SER A 144 -12.23 49.28 -31.09
C SER A 144 -13.24 48.61 -32.04
N PHE A 145 -13.43 47.29 -31.94
CA PHE A 145 -14.42 46.55 -32.72
C PHE A 145 -15.83 46.59 -32.12
N GLY A 146 -16.00 46.87 -30.82
CA GLY A 146 -17.30 46.87 -30.15
C GLY A 146 -18.32 47.87 -30.74
N PRO A 147 -17.95 49.15 -30.96
CA PRO A 147 -18.83 50.13 -31.61
C PRO A 147 -19.21 49.74 -33.04
N MET A 148 -18.29 49.11 -33.78
CA MET A 148 -18.56 48.61 -35.13
C MET A 148 -19.51 47.40 -35.11
N LEU A 149 -19.37 46.52 -34.13
CA LEU A 149 -20.22 45.34 -33.95
C LEU A 149 -21.67 45.73 -33.56
N SER A 150 -21.81 46.79 -32.77
CA SER A 150 -23.11 47.33 -32.35
C SER A 150 -23.98 47.77 -33.54
N MET A 151 -23.35 48.18 -34.65
CA MET A 151 -24.06 48.55 -35.88
C MET A 151 -24.63 47.36 -36.66
N VAL A 152 -24.15 46.14 -36.40
CA VAL A 152 -24.55 44.90 -37.10
C VAL A 152 -25.32 43.92 -36.22
N GLY A 153 -25.85 44.38 -35.08
CA GLY A 153 -26.63 43.55 -34.14
C GLY A 153 -25.93 43.22 -32.82
N GLY A 154 -24.78 43.85 -32.54
CA GLY A 154 -24.07 43.74 -31.26
C GLY A 154 -23.41 42.38 -31.04
N VAL A 155 -22.96 42.14 -29.80
CA VAL A 155 -22.28 40.90 -29.37
C VAL A 155 -23.16 39.65 -29.55
N GLN A 156 -24.48 39.80 -29.56
CA GLN A 156 -25.42 38.69 -29.83
C GLN A 156 -25.28 38.11 -31.25
N ALA A 157 -24.79 38.90 -32.21
CA ALA A 157 -24.52 38.42 -33.57
C ALA A 157 -23.40 37.37 -33.62
N LEU A 158 -22.56 37.29 -32.59
CA LEU A 158 -21.47 36.32 -32.49
C LEU A 158 -21.89 35.01 -31.83
N GLU A 159 -23.08 34.92 -31.22
CA GLU A 159 -23.54 33.70 -30.54
C GLU A 159 -23.51 32.42 -31.38
N PRO A 160 -23.84 32.43 -32.69
CA PRO A 160 -23.72 31.25 -33.54
C PRO A 160 -22.28 30.70 -33.61
N LEU A 161 -21.27 31.51 -33.28
CA LEU A 161 -19.86 31.11 -33.26
C LEU A 161 -19.42 30.45 -31.96
N ARG A 162 -20.29 30.37 -30.95
CA ARG A 162 -19.95 29.79 -29.64
C ARG A 162 -19.48 28.34 -29.74
N GLU A 163 -20.25 27.49 -30.41
CA GLU A 163 -19.87 26.08 -30.62
C GLU A 163 -18.58 25.90 -31.44
N PRO A 164 -18.44 26.50 -32.64
CA PRO A 164 -17.21 26.33 -33.41
C PRO A 164 -15.98 26.94 -32.71
N PHE A 165 -16.15 27.98 -31.89
CA PHE A 165 -15.07 28.49 -31.04
C PHE A 165 -14.64 27.45 -30.00
N LYS A 166 -15.59 26.84 -29.27
CA LYS A 166 -15.29 25.82 -28.26
C LYS A 166 -14.55 24.63 -28.87
N GLU A 167 -14.97 24.13 -30.03
CA GLU A 167 -14.28 23.05 -30.74
C GLU A 167 -12.83 23.43 -31.09
N LYS A 168 -12.63 24.63 -31.65
CA LYS A 168 -11.28 25.11 -32.01
C LYS A 168 -10.41 25.34 -30.79
N LEU A 169 -10.97 25.82 -29.69
CA LEU A 169 -10.28 26.01 -28.43
C LEU A 169 -9.83 24.67 -27.84
N GLN A 170 -10.68 23.64 -27.87
CA GLN A 170 -10.30 22.29 -27.43
C GLN A 170 -9.09 21.77 -28.21
N VAL A 171 -9.13 21.88 -29.54
CA VAL A 171 -8.00 21.45 -30.40
C VAL A 171 -6.74 22.26 -30.10
N ALA A 172 -6.87 23.57 -29.89
CA ALA A 172 -5.74 24.43 -29.58
C ALA A 172 -5.10 24.07 -28.23
N VAL A 173 -5.91 23.88 -27.18
CA VAL A 173 -5.41 23.48 -25.85
C VAL A 173 -4.80 22.09 -25.89
N HIS A 174 -5.41 21.14 -26.60
CA HIS A 174 -4.83 19.81 -26.80
C HIS A 174 -3.46 19.90 -27.47
N LYS A 175 -3.33 20.65 -28.56
CA LYS A 175 -2.05 20.86 -29.24
C LYS A 175 -1.00 21.51 -28.33
N ILE A 176 -1.41 22.46 -27.48
CA ILE A 176 -0.52 23.07 -26.48
C ILE A 176 -0.08 22.03 -25.46
N SER A 177 -0.99 21.19 -24.97
CA SER A 177 -0.68 20.15 -23.99
C SER A 177 0.30 19.09 -24.50
N GLU A 178 0.35 18.89 -25.81
CA GLU A 178 1.31 17.98 -26.44
C GLU A 178 2.71 18.56 -26.61
N THR A 179 2.87 19.89 -26.49
CA THR A 179 4.18 20.54 -26.62
C THR A 179 5.13 20.17 -25.47
N ASP A 180 6.41 20.02 -25.79
CA ASP A 180 7.44 19.68 -24.79
C ASP A 180 7.53 20.73 -23.70
N ALA A 181 7.42 22.02 -24.04
CA ALA A 181 7.44 23.12 -23.07
C ALA A 181 6.31 23.03 -22.03
N PHE A 182 5.10 22.61 -22.45
CA PHE A 182 3.99 22.43 -21.51
C PHE A 182 4.21 21.20 -20.62
N LYS A 183 4.68 20.10 -21.19
CA LYS A 183 4.99 18.87 -20.44
C LYS A 183 6.09 19.10 -19.41
N GLU A 184 7.15 19.83 -19.78
CA GLU A 184 8.25 20.18 -18.90
C GLU A 184 7.79 21.09 -17.76
N ALA A 185 7.04 22.15 -18.06
CA ALA A 185 6.46 23.03 -17.05
C ALA A 185 5.49 22.30 -16.09
N MET A 186 4.74 21.30 -16.59
CA MET A 186 3.89 20.46 -15.74
C MET A 186 4.69 19.47 -14.91
N HIS A 187 5.80 18.94 -15.43
CA HIS A 187 6.68 18.05 -14.69
C HIS A 187 7.36 18.76 -13.53
N GLU A 188 7.87 19.97 -13.78
CA GLU A 188 8.48 20.82 -12.74
C GLU A 188 7.48 21.14 -11.62
N GLN A 189 6.22 21.42 -11.95
CA GLN A 189 5.19 21.60 -10.91
C GLN A 189 4.82 20.30 -10.18
N LEU A 190 4.83 19.15 -10.85
CA LEU A 190 4.53 17.86 -10.23
C LEU A 190 5.65 17.41 -9.28
N GLU A 191 6.91 17.69 -9.60
CA GLU A 191 8.05 17.46 -8.70
C GLU A 191 7.97 18.36 -7.45
N ASP A 192 7.47 19.59 -7.59
CA ASP A 192 7.30 20.52 -6.47
C ASP A 192 6.06 20.22 -5.61
N ILE A 193 5.08 19.45 -6.13
CA ILE A 193 4.01 18.91 -5.29
C ILE A 193 4.66 17.89 -4.34
N SER A 194 4.62 18.24 -3.06
CA SER A 194 4.97 17.45 -1.85
C SER A 194 4.34 16.04 -1.72
N VAL A 195 3.97 15.38 -2.82
CA VAL A 195 3.42 14.02 -2.88
C VAL A 195 4.28 13.05 -2.07
N SER A 196 5.61 13.18 -2.15
CA SER A 196 6.53 12.38 -1.35
C SER A 196 6.29 12.60 0.16
N ASP A 197 6.24 13.84 0.64
CA ASP A 197 6.04 14.12 2.07
C ASP A 197 4.63 13.73 2.57
N ASP A 198 3.58 13.94 1.76
CA ASP A 198 2.21 13.53 2.14
C ASP A 198 2.07 12.00 2.18
N ILE A 199 2.69 11.27 1.24
CA ILE A 199 2.69 9.80 1.23
C ILE A 199 3.49 9.25 2.40
N LEU A 200 4.69 9.78 2.65
CA LEU A 200 5.52 9.40 3.78
C LEU A 200 4.75 9.59 5.10
N THR A 201 4.05 10.72 5.25
CA THR A 201 3.22 11.01 6.42
C THR A 201 2.04 10.05 6.55
N LYS A 202 1.34 9.73 5.44
CA LYS A 202 0.21 8.78 5.49
C LYS A 202 0.66 7.38 5.86
N VAL A 203 1.78 6.91 5.31
CA VAL A 203 2.31 5.58 5.59
C VAL A 203 2.80 5.51 7.04
N ASP A 204 3.49 6.55 7.52
CA ASP A 204 3.90 6.67 8.92
C ASP A 204 2.72 6.49 9.89
N VAL A 205 1.59 7.16 9.61
CA VAL A 205 0.35 7.03 10.40
C VAL A 205 -0.26 5.63 10.32
N ILE A 206 -0.13 4.92 9.19
CA ILE A 206 -0.65 3.55 9.04
C ILE A 206 0.21 2.55 9.82
N VAL A 207 1.54 2.67 9.74
CA VAL A 207 2.50 1.75 10.35
C VAL A 207 2.58 1.97 11.87
N SER A 208 2.37 3.19 12.34
CA SER A 208 2.38 3.53 13.77
C SER A 208 1.12 3.11 14.54
N ARG A 209 0.01 2.79 13.85
CA ARG A 209 -1.22 2.24 14.45
C ARG A 209 -0.99 0.80 14.94
#